data_AF-G0EQ52-F1
#
_entry.id   AF-G0EQ52-F1
#
_cell.length_a   1.000
_cell.length_b   1.000
_cell.length_c   1.000
_cell.angle_alpha   90.00
_cell.angle_beta   90.00
_cell.angle_gamma   90.00
#
_symmetry.space_group_name_H-M   'P 1'
#
loop_
_entity.id
_entity.type
_entity.pdbx_description
1 polymer ?
#
loop_
_entity_poly.entity_id
_entity_poly.type
_entity_poly.pdbx_seq_one_letter_code
_entity_poly.pdbx_strand_id
1 'polypeptide(L)'
;MNTKYNKEIENQIYEIIKKDNPTFEEISKKLNINYDDLKNYINKSSKKYKKSLVKKIRKAKEEYLKDVKIKIENALIKKALGYYSKEIVREIKTDKDGKESKTKKIINKYNPPSERAIIVFFEILKNRNNKRLEKAELKRNIQEEDSRINIKVGFDN
;
A
#
# COMPACT_ATOMS: atom_id res chain seq x y z
N MET A 1 -28.15 -17.09 13.13
CA MET A 1 -27.03 -17.92 13.66
C MET A 1 -26.43 -17.21 14.86
N ASN A 2 -26.21 -17.91 15.97
CA ASN A 2 -25.58 -17.35 17.16
C ASN A 2 -24.08 -17.16 16.87
N THR A 3 -23.68 -16.00 16.33
CA THR A 3 -22.30 -15.73 15.90
C THR A 3 -21.40 -15.51 17.12
N LYS A 4 -21.08 -16.61 17.80
CA LYS A 4 -19.98 -16.65 18.76
C LYS A 4 -18.71 -16.20 18.02
N TYR A 5 -17.96 -15.30 18.64
CA TYR A 5 -16.71 -14.75 18.09
C TYR A 5 -15.79 -15.87 17.57
N ASN A 6 -15.39 -15.80 16.29
CA ASN A 6 -14.55 -16.80 15.64
C ASN A 6 -13.21 -16.18 15.16
N LYS A 7 -12.10 -16.62 15.78
CA LYS A 7 -10.75 -16.16 15.41
C LYS A 7 -10.38 -16.46 13.96
N GLU A 8 -10.96 -17.50 13.37
CA GLU A 8 -10.73 -17.88 11.97
C GLU A 8 -11.31 -16.83 11.01
N ILE A 9 -12.55 -16.39 11.24
CA ILE A 9 -13.19 -15.31 10.48
C ILE A 9 -12.38 -14.02 10.61
N GLU A 10 -11.86 -13.71 11.81
CA GLU A 10 -10.97 -12.55 12.02
C GLU A 10 -9.69 -12.63 11.16
N ASN A 11 -9.07 -13.80 11.06
CA ASN A 11 -7.88 -13.99 10.22
C ASN A 11 -8.22 -13.94 8.72
N GLN A 12 -9.35 -14.50 8.31
CA GLN A 12 -9.80 -14.40 6.91
C GLN A 12 -10.06 -12.95 6.50
N ILE A 13 -10.72 -12.16 7.35
CA ILE A 13 -10.89 -10.71 7.14
C ILE A 13 -9.54 -10.02 6.99
N TYR A 14 -8.57 -10.34 7.85
CA TYR A 14 -7.22 -9.79 7.79
C TYR A 14 -6.54 -10.07 6.43
N GLU A 15 -6.51 -11.33 6.01
CA GLU A 15 -5.86 -11.73 4.75
C GLU A 15 -6.53 -11.11 3.53
N ILE A 16 -7.87 -11.04 3.51
CA ILE A 16 -8.62 -10.41 2.42
C ILE A 16 -8.28 -8.91 2.32
N ILE A 17 -8.24 -8.20 3.44
CA ILE A 17 -7.92 -6.76 3.47
C ILE A 17 -6.46 -6.52 3.09
N LYS A 18 -5.55 -7.34 3.60
CA LYS A 18 -4.12 -7.24 3.30
C LYS A 18 -3.84 -7.43 1.81
N LYS A 19 -4.57 -8.33 1.16
CA LYS A 19 -4.38 -8.67 -0.25
C LYS A 19 -4.90 -7.58 -1.20
N ASP A 20 -6.17 -7.18 -1.04
CA ASP A 20 -6.87 -6.35 -2.03
C ASP A 20 -7.48 -5.06 -1.44
N ASN A 21 -7.48 -4.90 -0.12
CA ASN A 21 -8.21 -3.85 0.61
C ASN A 21 -9.64 -3.58 0.08
N PRO A 22 -10.48 -4.60 -0.05
CA PRO A 22 -11.83 -4.46 -0.59
C PRO A 22 -12.77 -3.79 0.43
N THR A 23 -13.94 -3.39 -0.06
CA THR A 23 -15.05 -2.86 0.76
C THR A 23 -15.60 -3.95 1.68
N PHE A 24 -16.28 -3.57 2.78
CA PHE A 24 -16.89 -4.55 3.68
C PHE A 24 -17.99 -5.39 3.00
N GLU A 25 -18.66 -4.85 1.99
CA GLU A 25 -19.64 -5.60 1.18
C GLU A 25 -18.96 -6.70 0.34
N GLU A 26 -17.81 -6.41 -0.24
CA GLU A 26 -17.02 -7.42 -0.96
C GLU A 26 -16.45 -8.47 0.00
N ILE A 27 -16.07 -8.07 1.22
CA ILE A 27 -15.63 -9.00 2.27
C ILE A 27 -16.79 -9.93 2.66
N SER A 28 -18.00 -9.39 2.85
CA SER A 28 -19.16 -10.20 3.20
C SER A 28 -19.49 -11.22 2.10
N LYS A 29 -19.41 -10.82 0.83
CA LYS A 29 -19.53 -11.72 -0.33
C LYS A 29 -18.43 -12.79 -0.35
N LYS A 30 -17.17 -12.41 -0.17
CA LYS A 30 -16.02 -13.33 -0.16
C LYS A 30 -16.09 -14.37 0.98
N LEU A 31 -16.65 -13.99 2.13
CA LEU A 31 -16.79 -14.87 3.30
C LEU A 31 -18.11 -15.62 3.34
N ASN A 32 -19.03 -15.36 2.40
CA ASN A 32 -20.40 -15.87 2.42
C ASN A 32 -21.12 -15.58 3.75
N ILE A 33 -20.95 -14.36 4.27
CA ILE A 33 -21.59 -13.85 5.48
C ILE A 33 -22.55 -12.72 5.06
N ASN A 34 -23.73 -12.66 5.68
CA ASN A 34 -24.63 -11.52 5.48
C ASN A 34 -23.91 -10.21 5.88
N TYR A 35 -24.06 -9.15 5.07
CA TYR A 35 -23.40 -7.86 5.34
C TYR A 35 -23.72 -7.30 6.73
N ASP A 36 -24.98 -7.38 7.16
CA ASP A 36 -25.39 -6.90 8.48
C ASP A 36 -24.79 -7.76 9.59
N ASP A 37 -24.65 -9.07 9.38
CA ASP A 37 -23.97 -9.96 10.31
C ASP A 37 -22.47 -9.63 10.39
N LEU A 38 -21.81 -9.34 9.27
CA LEU A 38 -20.41 -8.90 9.27
C LEU A 38 -20.23 -7.55 9.98
N LYS A 39 -21.11 -6.59 9.71
CA LYS A 39 -21.11 -5.27 10.37
C LYS A 39 -21.34 -5.43 11.86
N ASN A 40 -22.29 -6.28 12.25
CA ASN A 40 -22.54 -6.65 13.64
C ASN A 40 -21.33 -7.37 14.24
N TYR A 41 -20.66 -8.26 13.51
CA TYR A 41 -19.46 -8.97 13.97
C TYR A 41 -18.31 -8.01 14.31
N ILE A 42 -18.10 -7.01 13.45
CA ILE A 42 -17.11 -5.94 13.66
C ILE A 42 -17.52 -5.05 14.85
N ASN A 43 -18.81 -4.73 14.99
CA ASN A 43 -19.31 -3.78 15.99
C ASN A 43 -19.58 -4.37 17.38
N LYS A 44 -20.09 -5.62 17.47
CA LYS A 44 -20.55 -6.33 18.69
C LYS A 44 -19.48 -7.17 19.38
N SER A 45 -18.30 -7.34 18.79
CA SER A 45 -17.17 -7.95 19.50
C SER A 45 -16.99 -7.21 20.85
N SER A 46 -16.93 -7.92 21.99
CA SER A 46 -16.90 -7.29 23.33
C SER A 46 -15.81 -6.21 23.40
N LYS A 47 -15.85 -5.24 24.33
CA LYS A 47 -14.80 -4.18 24.48
C LYS A 47 -13.36 -4.72 24.32
N LYS A 48 -13.10 -5.95 24.78
CA LYS A 48 -11.82 -6.67 24.64
C LYS A 48 -11.57 -7.19 23.20
N TYR A 49 -12.56 -7.80 22.56
CA TYR A 49 -12.45 -8.36 21.20
C TYR A 49 -12.54 -7.31 20.09
N LYS A 50 -13.33 -6.24 20.28
CA LYS A 50 -13.37 -5.08 19.37
C LYS A 50 -11.99 -4.47 19.18
N LYS A 51 -11.21 -4.42 20.26
CA LYS A 51 -9.83 -3.91 20.20
C LYS A 51 -8.90 -4.83 19.39
N SER A 52 -9.11 -6.15 19.38
CA SER A 52 -8.32 -7.10 18.59
C SER A 52 -8.64 -7.03 17.10
N LEU A 53 -9.90 -7.22 16.74
CA LEU A 53 -10.32 -7.27 15.33
C LEU A 53 -10.11 -5.93 14.62
N VAL A 54 -10.48 -4.81 15.26
CA VAL A 54 -10.26 -3.47 14.69
C VAL A 54 -8.76 -3.19 14.51
N LYS A 55 -7.92 -3.62 15.47
CA LYS A 55 -6.45 -3.49 15.35
C LYS A 55 -5.92 -4.33 14.19
N LYS A 56 -6.41 -5.55 14.00
CA LYS A 56 -6.04 -6.39 12.84
C LYS A 56 -6.48 -5.78 11.52
N ILE A 57 -7.71 -5.30 11.42
CA ILE A 57 -8.22 -4.61 10.22
C ILE A 57 -7.33 -3.40 9.91
N ARG A 58 -7.01 -2.57 10.91
CA ARG A 58 -6.12 -1.42 10.72
C ARG A 58 -4.73 -1.85 10.26
N LYS A 59 -4.16 -2.88 10.89
CA LYS A 59 -2.86 -3.44 10.51
C LYS A 59 -2.85 -3.97 9.08
N ALA A 60 -3.89 -4.71 8.67
CA ALA A 60 -4.02 -5.21 7.30
C ALA A 60 -4.05 -4.07 6.27
N LYS A 61 -4.80 -2.99 6.56
CA LYS A 61 -4.83 -1.79 5.71
C LYS A 61 -3.48 -1.10 5.64
N GLU A 62 -2.79 -0.96 6.77
CA GLU A 62 -1.44 -0.38 6.81
C GLU A 62 -0.43 -1.23 6.01
N GLU A 63 -0.50 -2.56 6.08
CA GLU A 63 0.33 -3.46 5.27
C GLU A 63 0.01 -3.33 3.77
N TYR A 64 -1.27 -3.36 3.39
CA TYR A 64 -1.69 -3.13 2.01
C TYR A 64 -1.16 -1.79 1.47
N LEU A 65 -1.32 -0.70 2.22
CA LEU A 65 -0.86 0.63 1.81
C LEU A 65 0.67 0.70 1.67
N LYS A 66 1.43 -0.03 2.48
CA LYS A 66 2.89 -0.14 2.33
C LYS A 66 3.26 -0.83 1.02
N ASP A 67 2.60 -1.94 0.70
CA ASP A 67 2.84 -2.67 -0.54
C ASP A 67 2.45 -1.84 -1.77
N VAL A 68 1.30 -1.17 -1.71
CA VAL A 68 0.86 -0.24 -2.77
C VAL A 68 1.88 0.89 -2.94
N LYS A 69 2.37 1.47 -1.86
CA LYS A 69 3.40 2.52 -1.93
C LYS A 69 4.65 2.03 -2.63
N ILE A 70 5.15 0.83 -2.32
CA ILE A 70 6.33 0.25 -2.99
C ILE A 70 6.06 0.06 -4.49
N LYS A 71 4.88 -0.46 -4.86
CA LYS A 71 4.50 -0.64 -6.27
C LYS A 71 4.41 0.70 -7.02
N ILE A 72 3.84 1.72 -6.39
CA ILE A 72 3.75 3.07 -6.95
C ILE A 72 5.15 3.67 -7.13
N GLU A 73 6.02 3.55 -6.12
CA GLU A 73 7.40 4.04 -6.20
C GLU A 73 8.17 3.35 -7.33
N ASN A 74 8.07 2.02 -7.45
CA ASN A 74 8.69 1.28 -8.55
C ASN A 74 8.15 1.69 -9.93
N ALA A 75 6.83 1.88 -10.04
CA ALA A 75 6.21 2.36 -11.28
C ALA A 75 6.66 3.79 -11.62
N LEU A 76 6.83 4.65 -10.62
CA LEU A 76 7.34 6.00 -10.77
C LEU A 76 8.78 5.99 -11.28
N ILE A 77 9.69 5.18 -10.70
CA ILE A 77 11.08 5.14 -11.18
C ILE A 77 11.13 4.55 -12.60
N LYS A 78 10.30 3.54 -12.90
CA LYS A 78 10.19 2.98 -14.25
C LYS A 78 9.75 4.04 -15.27
N LYS A 79 8.79 4.90 -14.91
CA LYS A 79 8.40 6.05 -15.74
C LYS A 79 9.51 7.10 -15.83
N ALA A 80 10.24 7.36 -14.75
CA ALA A 80 11.32 8.35 -14.73
C ALA A 80 12.54 7.93 -15.55
N LEU A 81 12.83 6.64 -15.66
CA LEU A 81 13.94 6.09 -16.45
C LEU A 81 13.57 5.78 -17.90
N GLY A 82 12.28 5.74 -18.21
CA GLY A 82 11.79 5.17 -19.46
C GLY A 82 11.79 3.64 -19.45
N TYR A 83 10.96 3.03 -20.29
CA TYR A 83 10.80 1.58 -20.33
C TYR A 83 10.17 1.09 -21.63
N TYR A 84 10.41 -0.18 -21.97
CA TYR A 84 9.71 -0.84 -23.07
C TYR A 84 8.38 -1.46 -22.60
N SER A 85 7.30 -1.22 -23.34
CA SER A 85 6.01 -1.89 -23.16
C SER A 85 5.71 -2.82 -24.33
N LYS A 86 5.06 -3.95 -24.04
CA LYS A 86 4.56 -4.86 -25.07
C LYS A 86 3.21 -4.36 -25.55
N GLU A 87 3.10 -4.10 -26.84
CA GLU A 87 1.85 -3.76 -27.51
C GLU A 87 1.46 -4.93 -28.41
N ILE A 88 0.26 -5.48 -28.21
CA ILE A 88 -0.25 -6.60 -29.00
C ILE A 88 -1.08 -6.00 -30.12
N VAL A 89 -0.54 -6.04 -31.34
CA VAL A 89 -1.26 -5.64 -32.54
C VAL A 89 -1.89 -6.88 -33.16
N ARG A 90 -3.19 -6.80 -33.46
CA ARG A 90 -3.92 -7.83 -34.19
C ARG A 90 -4.04 -7.37 -35.64
N GLU A 91 -3.34 -8.04 -36.55
CA GLU A 91 -3.53 -7.84 -37.99
C GLU A 91 -4.57 -8.84 -38.47
N ILE A 92 -5.59 -8.33 -39.16
CA ILE A 92 -6.53 -9.14 -39.93
C ILE A 92 -6.04 -9.07 -41.37
N LYS A 93 -5.61 -10.21 -41.92
CA LYS A 93 -5.30 -10.35 -43.34
C LYS A 93 -6.43 -11.08 -44.02
N THR A 94 -6.93 -10.55 -45.12
CA THR A 94 -7.95 -11.21 -45.93
C THR A 94 -7.27 -11.79 -47.16
N ASP A 95 -7.39 -13.11 -47.34
CA ASP A 95 -6.89 -13.77 -48.54
C ASP A 95 -7.75 -13.42 -49.77
N LYS A 96 -7.24 -13.71 -50.96
CA LYS A 96 -7.94 -13.47 -52.25
C LYS A 96 -9.33 -14.13 -52.32
N ASP A 97 -9.56 -15.16 -51.52
CA ASP A 97 -10.82 -15.91 -51.41
C ASP A 97 -11.77 -15.37 -50.31
N GLY A 98 -11.47 -14.22 -49.71
CA GLY A 98 -12.32 -13.59 -48.68
C GLY A 98 -12.22 -14.21 -47.28
N LYS A 99 -11.35 -15.20 -47.06
CA LYS A 99 -11.09 -15.77 -45.74
C LYS A 99 -10.20 -14.84 -44.90
N GLU A 100 -10.65 -14.53 -43.69
CA GLU A 100 -9.89 -13.75 -42.71
C GLU A 100 -8.90 -14.65 -41.92
N SER A 101 -7.64 -14.27 -41.92
CA SER A 101 -6.60 -14.81 -41.04
C SER A 101 -6.20 -13.77 -40.00
N LYS A 102 -6.29 -14.13 -38.71
CA LYS A 102 -5.97 -13.24 -37.58
C LYS A 102 -4.58 -13.55 -37.06
N THR A 103 -3.62 -12.67 -37.34
CA THR A 103 -2.24 -12.82 -36.86
C THR A 103 -1.98 -11.90 -35.67
N LYS A 104 -1.43 -12.44 -34.58
CA LYS A 104 -1.00 -11.64 -33.41
C LYS A 104 0.48 -11.27 -33.56
N LYS A 105 0.78 -9.97 -33.53
CA LYS A 105 2.15 -9.44 -33.52
C LYS A 105 2.41 -8.76 -32.18
N ILE A 106 3.52 -9.12 -31.53
CA ILE A 106 3.98 -8.48 -30.29
C ILE A 106 5.03 -7.45 -30.68
N ILE A 107 4.75 -6.17 -30.43
CA ILE A 107 5.67 -5.05 -30.68
C ILE A 107 6.19 -4.53 -29.35
N ASN A 108 7.50 -4.31 -29.24
CA ASN A 108 8.10 -3.66 -28.07
C ASN A 108 8.20 -2.15 -28.34
N LYS A 109 7.32 -1.37 -27.72
CA LYS A 109 7.30 0.09 -27.84
C LYS A 109 8.16 0.72 -26.74
N TYR A 110 9.10 1.58 -27.11
CA TYR A 110 9.85 2.37 -26.15
C TYR A 110 8.99 3.52 -25.61
N ASN A 111 8.89 3.62 -24.29
CA ASN A 111 8.29 4.77 -23.60
C ASN A 111 9.46 5.57 -23.01
N PRO A 112 9.68 6.82 -23.47
CA PRO A 112 10.78 7.62 -22.97
C PRO A 112 10.56 8.03 -21.50
N PRO A 113 11.64 8.48 -20.82
CA PRO A 113 11.56 9.12 -19.51
C PRO A 113 10.45 10.17 -19.42
N SER A 114 9.65 10.12 -18.36
CA SER A 114 8.64 11.13 -18.08
C SER A 114 9.23 12.22 -17.19
N GLU A 115 9.30 13.45 -17.71
CA GLU A 115 9.74 14.63 -16.96
C GLU A 115 8.98 14.80 -15.64
N ARG A 116 7.65 14.66 -15.68
CA ARG A 116 6.82 14.74 -14.46
C ARG A 116 7.19 13.67 -13.44
N ALA A 117 7.48 12.44 -13.88
CA ALA A 117 7.89 11.38 -12.97
C ALA A 117 9.26 11.67 -12.33
N ILE A 118 10.18 12.25 -13.10
CA ILE A 118 11.50 12.69 -12.63
C ILE A 118 11.34 13.78 -11.54
N ILE A 119 10.53 14.82 -11.81
CA ILE A 119 10.26 15.90 -10.85
C ILE A 119 9.73 15.34 -9.53
N VAL A 120 8.67 14.54 -9.59
CA VAL A 120 8.04 13.93 -8.39
C VAL A 120 9.04 13.02 -7.65
N PHE A 121 9.88 12.28 -8.38
CA PHE A 121 10.91 11.44 -7.77
C PHE A 121 11.94 12.27 -6.98
N PHE A 122 12.43 13.37 -7.56
CA PHE A 122 13.36 14.26 -6.85
C PHE A 122 12.72 14.96 -5.64
N GLU A 123 11.44 15.36 -5.73
CA GLU A 123 10.70 15.89 -4.58
C GLU A 123 10.60 14.88 -3.43
N ILE A 124 10.33 13.61 -3.75
CA ILE A 124 10.30 12.54 -2.75
C ILE A 124 11.67 12.38 -2.08
N LEU A 125 12.76 12.43 -2.84
CA LEU A 125 14.13 12.35 -2.30
C LEU A 125 14.45 13.55 -1.40
N LYS A 126 14.12 14.77 -1.82
CA LYS A 126 14.29 15.99 -1.01
C LYS A 126 13.56 15.89 0.32
N ASN A 127 12.30 15.46 0.29
CA ASN A 127 11.50 15.28 1.51
C ASN A 127 12.05 14.18 2.44
N ARG A 128 12.63 13.10 1.89
CA ARG A 128 13.31 12.06 2.68
C ARG A 128 14.56 12.62 3.36
N ASN A 129 15.35 13.44 2.67
CA ASN A 129 16.54 14.07 3.22
C ASN A 129 16.18 15.05 4.34
N ASN A 130 15.17 15.91 4.14
CA ASN A 130 14.68 16.83 5.18
C ASN A 130 14.28 16.10 6.46
N LYS A 131 13.50 15.02 6.35
CA LYS A 131 13.13 14.20 7.52
C LYS A 131 14.31 13.55 8.24
N ARG A 132 15.40 13.25 7.52
CA ARG A 132 16.63 12.73 8.15
C ARG A 132 17.38 13.83 8.89
N LEU A 133 17.43 15.04 8.33
CA LEU A 133 18.03 16.21 8.95
C LEU A 133 17.27 16.63 10.22
N GLU A 134 15.94 16.74 10.15
CA GLU A 134 15.07 17.04 11.31
C GLU A 134 15.31 16.06 12.47
N LYS A 135 15.43 14.76 12.17
CA LYS A 135 15.72 13.73 13.19
C LYS A 135 17.10 13.89 13.81
N ALA A 136 18.10 14.32 13.03
CA ALA A 136 19.45 14.54 13.51
C ALA A 136 19.53 15.80 14.40
N GLU A 137 18.79 16.86 14.04
CA GLU A 137 18.62 18.05 14.87
C GLU A 137 17.93 17.74 16.19
N LEU A 138 16.81 17.02 16.16
CA LEU A 138 16.11 16.63 17.39
C LEU A 138 17.02 15.84 18.35
N LYS A 139 17.85 14.93 17.82
CA LYS A 139 18.82 14.19 18.63
C LYS A 139 19.88 15.09 19.26
N ARG A 140 20.38 16.08 18.52
CA ARG A 140 21.34 17.06 19.04
C ARG A 140 20.71 17.89 20.15
N ASN A 141 19.49 18.39 19.95
CA ASN A 141 18.79 19.20 20.95
C ASN A 141 18.55 18.42 22.26
N ILE A 142 18.14 17.15 22.17
CA ILE A 142 17.97 16.29 23.36
C ILE A 142 19.32 16.11 24.10
N GLN A 143 20.41 15.86 23.37
CA GLN A 143 21.74 15.72 23.97
C GLN A 143 22.21 17.02 24.65
N GLU A 144 21.92 18.17 24.06
CA GLU A 144 22.22 19.48 24.66
C GLU A 144 21.38 19.75 25.92
N GLU A 145 20.10 19.38 25.91
CA GLU A 145 19.22 19.47 27.08
C GLU A 145 19.68 18.55 28.22
N ASP A 146 19.97 17.29 27.93
CA ASP A 146 20.50 16.32 28.91
C ASP A 146 21.81 16.83 29.52
N SER A 147 22.68 17.40 28.69
CA SER A 147 23.95 17.97 29.13
C SER A 147 23.74 19.20 30.03
N ARG A 148 22.78 20.08 29.72
CA ARG A 148 22.42 21.23 30.58
C ARG A 148 21.81 20.80 31.91
N ILE A 149 20.98 19.75 31.91
CA ILE A 149 20.40 19.18 33.13
C ILE A 149 21.51 18.60 34.02
N ASN A 150 22.42 17.82 33.45
CA ASN A 150 23.55 17.23 34.20
C ASN A 150 24.48 18.29 34.79
N ILE A 151 24.74 19.38 34.06
CA ILE A 151 25.52 20.51 34.58
C ILE A 151 24.83 21.15 35.79
N LYS A 152 23.50 21.39 35.73
CA LYS A 152 22.76 21.97 36.85
C LYS A 152 22.79 21.09 38.11
N VAL A 153 22.57 19.78 37.96
CA VAL A 153 22.60 18.83 39.09
C VAL A 153 24.01 18.71 39.70
N GLY A 154 25.07 18.93 38.92
CA GLY A 154 26.45 18.91 39.39
C GLY A 154 26.90 20.14 40.18
N PHE A 155 26.14 21.24 40.17
CA PHE A 155 26.42 22.45 40.96
C PHE A 155 25.66 22.49 42.31
N ASP A 156 24.73 21.56 42.54
CA ASP A 156 23.90 21.48 43.75
C ASP A 156 24.45 20.50 44.82
N ASN A 157 25.71 20.06 44.71
CA ASN A 157 26.42 19.22 45.69
C ASN A 157 27.60 19.95 46.34
#